data_AF-A0A7J9SCG7-F1
#
_entry.id   AF-A0A7J9SCG7-F1
#
_cell.length_a   1.000
_cell.length_b   1.000
_cell.length_c   1.000
_cell.angle_alpha   90.00
_cell.angle_beta   90.00
_cell.angle_gamma   90.00
#
_symmetry.space_group_name_H-M   'P 1'
#
loop_
_entity.id
_entity.type
_entity.pdbx_description
1 polymer ?
#
loop_
_entity_poly.entity_id
_entity_poly.type
_entity_poly.pdbx_seq_one_letter_code
_entity_poly.pdbx_strand_id
1 'polypeptide(L)'
;MGNKVTSPYALLKFSEKNFTEELYHNGKMHFRTLSYFKNQEMQNGRGDPDEGLTYRNKPDFLKGDIGGMALNIGLTPKIELRSHKNNFIWCSYGIFEKQYGLLKNKTDLDISNLTALGEYCLIILDVNEFNSRLENNFHSQFMDLMYYWAGKDIITGSMVEYISEEYLGDIGPFKKEKSYESQNEYRYVLDRVIGFQKGHDPSLYPKRVDKDEFQRILQKNNEIYLASTQEFYNLCIGNISDISVMVPAEEVNDALIMWFSEVKSISEIQKKYPI
;
A
#
# COMPACT_ATOMS: atom_id res chain seq x y z
N MET A 1 6.06 6.66 -24.24
CA MET A 1 5.61 7.80 -23.42
C MET A 1 5.40 7.26 -22.02
N GLY A 2 6.18 7.71 -21.03
CA GLY A 2 5.95 7.29 -19.65
C GLY A 2 4.61 7.85 -19.17
N ASN A 3 3.69 7.00 -18.73
CA ASN A 3 2.47 7.46 -18.08
C ASN A 3 2.88 8.27 -16.86
N LYS A 4 2.58 9.56 -16.86
CA LYS A 4 2.80 10.43 -15.71
C LYS A 4 1.94 9.88 -14.59
N VAL A 5 2.56 9.34 -13.52
CA VAL A 5 1.83 8.84 -12.36
C VAL A 5 1.06 10.03 -11.78
N THR A 6 -0.27 9.97 -11.84
CA THR A 6 -1.12 11.01 -11.30
C THR A 6 -1.11 10.88 -9.78
N SER A 7 -0.42 11.80 -9.10
CA SER A 7 -0.52 11.89 -7.65
C SER A 7 -1.96 12.22 -7.25
N PRO A 8 -2.54 11.57 -6.22
CA PRO A 8 -3.86 11.92 -5.74
C PRO A 8 -3.86 13.33 -5.13
N TYR A 9 -5.03 13.97 -5.15
CA TYR A 9 -5.29 15.26 -4.51
C TYR A 9 -5.40 15.15 -2.99
N ALA A 10 -5.84 13.99 -2.48
CA ALA A 10 -5.91 13.66 -1.06
C ALA A 10 -5.90 12.14 -0.90
N LEU A 11 -5.55 11.66 0.30
CA LEU A 11 -5.64 10.25 0.68
C LEU A 11 -6.58 10.09 1.86
N LEU A 12 -7.46 9.09 1.82
CA LEU A 12 -8.37 8.74 2.91
C LEU A 12 -7.93 7.41 3.53
N LYS A 13 -7.64 7.42 4.83
CA LYS A 13 -7.28 6.23 5.59
C LYS A 13 -8.35 5.95 6.63
N PHE A 14 -9.24 5.01 6.32
CA PHE A 14 -10.23 4.48 7.25
C PHE A 14 -9.57 3.48 8.20
N SER A 15 -9.81 3.64 9.51
CA SER A 15 -9.30 2.72 10.53
C SER A 15 -10.04 2.88 11.85
N GLU A 16 -9.69 2.05 12.83
CA GLU A 16 -10.12 2.26 14.23
C GLU A 16 -9.51 3.55 14.78
N LYS A 17 -10.18 4.14 15.77
CA LYS A 17 -9.78 5.42 16.38
C LYS A 17 -8.31 5.43 16.81
N ASN A 18 -7.87 4.43 17.57
CA ASN A 18 -6.51 4.36 18.12
C ASN A 18 -5.42 4.36 17.03
N PHE A 19 -5.62 3.61 15.94
CA PHE A 19 -4.65 3.60 14.83
C PHE A 19 -4.65 4.93 14.07
N THR A 20 -5.82 5.56 13.95
CA THR A 20 -5.98 6.85 13.31
C THR A 20 -5.30 7.96 14.12
N GLU A 21 -5.47 7.98 15.44
CA GLU A 21 -4.81 8.92 16.35
C GLU A 21 -3.28 8.73 16.37
N GLU A 22 -2.81 7.49 16.41
CA GLU A 22 -1.37 7.18 16.32
C GLU A 22 -0.75 7.69 15.02
N LEU A 23 -1.45 7.51 13.89
CA LEU A 23 -1.01 8.07 12.62
C LEU A 23 -1.04 9.59 12.62
N TYR A 24 -2.11 10.20 13.15
CA TYR A 24 -2.30 11.65 13.17
C TYR A 24 -1.27 12.38 14.04
N HIS A 25 -1.09 11.95 15.30
CA HIS A 25 -0.24 12.62 16.27
C HIS A 25 1.24 12.25 16.14
N ASN A 26 1.53 10.99 15.78
CA ASN A 26 2.89 10.44 15.82
C ASN A 26 3.41 10.05 14.43
N GLY A 27 2.58 10.11 13.38
CA GLY A 27 2.96 9.70 12.03
C GLY A 27 3.16 8.21 11.89
N LYS A 28 2.61 7.39 12.79
CA LYS A 28 2.89 5.97 12.84
C LYS A 28 2.09 5.21 11.77
N MET A 29 2.75 4.89 10.67
CA MET A 29 2.19 4.09 9.59
C MET A 29 2.38 2.60 9.87
N HIS A 30 1.27 1.88 9.93
CA HIS A 30 1.24 0.42 10.08
C HIS A 30 1.14 -0.25 8.72
N PHE A 31 2.26 -0.72 8.18
CA PHE A 31 2.25 -1.55 6.98
C PHE A 31 1.97 -3.00 7.36
N ARG A 32 1.18 -3.69 6.55
CA ARG A 32 0.88 -5.13 6.72
C ARG A 32 1.30 -5.91 5.48
N THR A 33 1.59 -7.19 5.63
CA THR A 33 1.93 -8.03 4.48
C THR A 33 0.75 -8.21 3.53
N LEU A 34 1.02 -8.44 2.23
CA LEU A 34 0.00 -8.86 1.26
C LEU A 34 -0.80 -10.08 1.76
N SER A 35 -0.12 -11.03 2.40
CA SER A 35 -0.76 -12.22 2.98
C SER A 35 -1.73 -11.91 4.12
N TYR A 36 -1.49 -10.84 4.89
CA TYR A 36 -2.40 -10.42 5.95
C TYR A 36 -3.76 -10.02 5.36
N PHE A 37 -3.76 -9.16 4.33
CA PHE A 37 -4.98 -8.72 3.65
C PHE A 37 -5.72 -9.88 2.98
N LYS A 38 -4.99 -10.83 2.40
CA LYS A 38 -5.59 -12.06 1.87
C LYS A 38 -6.38 -12.84 2.93
N ASN A 39 -5.80 -13.05 4.11
CA ASN A 39 -6.34 -14.00 5.10
C ASN A 39 -7.40 -13.38 6.03
N GLN A 40 -7.15 -12.15 6.51
CA GLN A 40 -7.97 -11.53 7.55
C GLN A 40 -9.24 -10.90 6.98
N GLU A 41 -9.17 -10.30 5.79
CA GLU A 41 -10.34 -9.67 5.19
C GLU A 41 -11.34 -10.69 4.62
N MET A 42 -10.92 -11.93 4.33
CA MET A 42 -11.83 -13.01 3.93
C MET A 42 -12.86 -13.34 5.01
N GLN A 43 -12.53 -13.16 6.30
CA GLN A 43 -13.47 -13.39 7.40
C GLN A 43 -14.62 -12.36 7.41
N ASN A 44 -14.40 -11.19 6.81
CA ASN A 44 -15.38 -10.11 6.70
C ASN A 44 -15.90 -9.93 5.26
N GLY A 45 -15.60 -10.88 4.35
CA GLY A 45 -16.01 -10.82 2.95
C GLY A 45 -15.34 -9.73 2.11
N ARG A 46 -14.27 -9.11 2.62
CA ARG A 46 -13.52 -8.02 1.97
C ARG A 46 -12.22 -8.45 1.34
N GLY A 47 -11.76 -9.66 1.67
CA GLY A 47 -10.47 -10.15 1.22
C GLY A 47 -10.45 -10.31 -0.28
N ASP A 48 -9.30 -10.01 -0.84
CA ASP A 48 -8.96 -10.34 -2.21
C ASP A 48 -8.17 -11.67 -2.21
N PRO A 49 -8.77 -12.79 -2.67
CA PRO A 49 -8.06 -14.07 -2.77
C PRO A 49 -6.81 -13.98 -3.65
N ASP A 50 -6.79 -13.00 -4.56
CA ASP A 50 -5.71 -12.71 -5.49
C ASP A 50 -4.72 -11.68 -4.98
N GLU A 51 -4.87 -11.21 -3.74
CA GLU A 51 -3.85 -10.40 -3.09
C GLU A 51 -2.52 -11.18 -3.02
N GLY A 52 -1.45 -10.53 -3.51
CA GLY A 52 -0.14 -11.16 -3.66
C GLY A 52 0.04 -12.06 -4.89
N LEU A 53 -0.92 -12.09 -5.82
CA LEU A 53 -0.72 -12.69 -7.14
C LEU A 53 0.37 -11.91 -7.89
N THR A 54 1.37 -12.61 -8.42
CA THR A 54 2.47 -11.97 -9.15
C THR A 54 2.21 -11.99 -10.64
N TYR A 55 1.69 -13.10 -11.17
CA TYR A 55 1.52 -13.29 -12.60
C TYR A 55 0.35 -14.23 -12.90
N ARG A 56 -0.38 -13.95 -13.99
CA ARG A 56 -1.51 -14.76 -14.48
C ARG A 56 -1.27 -15.12 -15.96
N ASN A 57 -1.46 -16.37 -16.34
CA ASN A 57 -1.26 -16.83 -17.72
C ASN A 57 -2.26 -17.90 -18.14
N LYS A 58 -2.36 -18.18 -19.45
CA LYS A 58 -3.10 -19.34 -19.97
C LYS A 58 -2.24 -20.60 -19.93
N PRO A 59 -2.85 -21.79 -19.77
CA PRO A 59 -2.13 -23.06 -19.77
C PRO A 59 -1.55 -23.48 -21.12
N ASP A 60 -1.79 -22.72 -22.19
CA ASP A 60 -1.41 -23.03 -23.58
C ASP A 60 0.10 -23.32 -23.79
N PHE A 61 0.97 -22.95 -22.83
CA PHE A 61 2.41 -23.23 -22.86
C PHE A 61 2.82 -24.55 -22.19
N LEU A 62 1.95 -25.20 -21.42
CA LEU A 62 2.24 -26.49 -20.78
C LEU A 62 1.93 -27.63 -21.74
N LYS A 63 2.92 -28.03 -22.54
CA LYS A 63 2.87 -29.27 -23.32
C LYS A 63 3.49 -30.41 -22.50
N GLY A 64 2.67 -31.31 -22.01
CA GLY A 64 3.10 -32.54 -21.34
C GLY A 64 2.96 -33.74 -22.26
N ASP A 65 3.94 -34.65 -22.20
CA ASP A 65 3.87 -35.98 -22.80
C ASP A 65 4.10 -37.02 -21.69
N ILE A 66 3.24 -38.03 -21.63
CA ILE A 66 3.49 -39.24 -20.85
C ILE A 66 3.47 -40.43 -21.81
N GLY A 67 4.64 -40.98 -22.12
CA GLY A 67 4.77 -42.20 -22.92
C GLY A 67 4.47 -42.04 -24.42
N GLY A 68 4.71 -40.86 -25.00
CA GLY A 68 4.44 -40.53 -26.40
C GLY A 68 3.02 -40.04 -26.68
N MET A 69 2.19 -39.92 -25.64
CA MET A 69 0.83 -39.37 -25.75
C MET A 69 0.83 -37.93 -25.25
N ALA A 70 0.44 -37.02 -26.15
CA ALA A 70 0.17 -35.64 -25.78
C ALA A 70 -0.96 -35.60 -24.75
N LEU A 71 -0.65 -35.13 -23.54
CA LEU A 71 -1.65 -34.93 -22.50
C LEU A 71 -2.41 -33.66 -22.80
N ASN A 72 -3.63 -33.82 -23.31
CA ASN A 72 -4.61 -32.75 -23.34
C ASN A 72 -5.27 -32.67 -21.96
N ILE A 73 -4.49 -32.21 -20.98
CA ILE A 73 -4.99 -31.99 -19.62
C ILE A 73 -5.95 -30.81 -19.77
N GLY A 74 -7.24 -31.03 -19.51
CA GLY A 74 -8.25 -29.96 -19.41
C GLY A 74 -7.97 -29.08 -18.19
N LEU A 75 -6.80 -28.46 -18.16
CA LEU A 75 -6.35 -27.58 -17.10
C LEU A 75 -7.30 -26.41 -17.01
N THR A 76 -7.48 -25.94 -15.78
CA THR A 76 -8.17 -24.69 -15.48
C THR A 76 -7.73 -23.59 -16.45
N PRO A 77 -8.63 -22.67 -16.83
CA PRO A 77 -8.36 -21.69 -17.89
C PRO A 77 -7.18 -20.75 -17.60
N LYS A 78 -6.67 -20.73 -16.36
CA LYS A 78 -5.63 -19.81 -15.88
C LYS A 78 -4.61 -20.56 -15.01
N ILE A 79 -3.35 -20.19 -15.17
CA ILE A 79 -2.21 -20.50 -14.28
C ILE A 79 -1.89 -19.24 -13.50
N GLU A 80 -1.83 -19.37 -12.20
CA GLU A 80 -1.57 -18.28 -11.27
C GLU A 80 -0.25 -18.52 -10.54
N LEU A 81 0.67 -17.57 -10.68
CA LEU A 81 1.97 -17.62 -10.02
C LEU A 81 2.02 -16.59 -8.90
N ARG A 82 2.34 -17.08 -7.71
CA ARG A 82 2.55 -16.27 -6.51
C ARG A 82 4.01 -16.38 -6.14
N SER A 83 4.78 -15.35 -6.45
CA SER A 83 6.16 -15.28 -5.98
C SER A 83 6.17 -14.99 -4.48
N HIS A 84 7.25 -15.38 -3.78
CA HIS A 84 7.38 -15.21 -2.33
C HIS A 84 7.51 -13.75 -1.86
N LYS A 85 7.30 -12.76 -2.74
CA LYS A 85 7.39 -11.33 -2.40
C LYS A 85 6.13 -10.90 -1.64
N ASN A 86 6.05 -11.34 -0.40
CA ASN A 86 5.01 -10.98 0.54
C ASN A 86 5.28 -9.58 1.13
N ASN A 87 5.33 -8.58 0.25
CA ASN A 87 5.68 -7.20 0.56
C ASN A 87 4.78 -6.60 1.63
N PHE A 88 5.30 -5.58 2.31
CA PHE A 88 4.52 -4.76 3.23
C PHE A 88 3.79 -3.69 2.43
N ILE A 89 2.49 -3.51 2.66
CA ILE A 89 1.68 -2.50 2.01
C ILE A 89 0.95 -1.64 3.04
N TRP A 90 0.77 -0.37 2.70
CA TRP A 90 -0.13 0.55 3.37
C TRP A 90 -1.10 1.08 2.32
N CYS A 91 -2.39 0.85 2.57
CA CYS A 91 -3.45 1.15 1.62
C CYS A 91 -4.30 2.33 2.08
N SER A 92 -4.74 3.14 1.13
CA SER A 92 -5.64 4.28 1.34
C SER A 92 -6.57 4.42 0.13
N TYR A 93 -7.68 5.14 0.29
CA TYR A 93 -8.49 5.57 -0.83
C TYR A 93 -7.89 6.85 -1.42
N GLY A 94 -7.58 6.87 -2.71
CA GLY A 94 -7.08 8.07 -3.38
C GLY A 94 -8.21 8.97 -3.88
N ILE A 95 -8.08 10.29 -3.72
CA ILE A 95 -8.92 11.26 -4.44
C ILE A 95 -8.21 11.64 -5.73
N PHE A 96 -8.73 11.23 -6.87
CA PHE A 96 -8.20 11.60 -8.20
C PHE A 96 -9.15 12.58 -8.90
N GLU A 97 -8.84 12.93 -10.15
CA GLU A 97 -9.57 13.93 -10.94
C GLU A 97 -11.08 13.73 -10.94
N LYS A 98 -11.55 12.48 -11.10
CA LYS A 98 -12.99 12.16 -11.10
C LYS A 98 -13.65 12.51 -9.76
N GLN A 99 -13.07 12.05 -8.65
CA GLN A 99 -13.60 12.30 -7.31
C GLN A 99 -13.48 13.79 -6.92
N TYR A 100 -12.35 14.41 -7.25
CA TYR A 100 -12.13 15.84 -7.06
C TYR A 100 -13.22 16.68 -7.76
N GLY A 101 -13.56 16.33 -9.01
CA GLY A 101 -14.62 17.01 -9.75
C GLY A 101 -16.00 16.91 -9.09
N LEU A 102 -16.34 15.77 -8.49
CA LEU A 102 -17.59 15.60 -7.72
C LEU A 102 -17.60 16.50 -6.48
N LEU A 103 -16.53 16.42 -5.67
CA LEU A 103 -16.40 17.17 -4.42
C LEU A 103 -16.42 18.69 -4.65
N LYS A 104 -15.75 19.16 -5.71
CA LYS A 104 -15.76 20.58 -6.09
C LYS A 104 -17.17 21.10 -6.39
N ASN A 105 -18.01 20.24 -6.97
CA ASN A 105 -19.43 20.49 -7.23
C ASN A 105 -20.34 20.16 -6.04
N LYS A 106 -19.80 20.00 -4.84
CA LYS A 106 -20.53 19.64 -3.60
C LYS A 106 -21.33 18.35 -3.74
N THR A 107 -20.83 17.40 -4.53
CA THR A 107 -21.42 16.07 -4.69
C THR A 107 -20.65 15.09 -3.84
N ASP A 108 -21.38 14.35 -3.00
CA ASP A 108 -20.83 13.32 -2.13
C ASP A 108 -20.20 12.18 -2.94
N LEU A 109 -19.13 11.62 -2.38
CA LEU A 109 -18.57 10.37 -2.83
C LEU A 109 -19.37 9.20 -2.23
N ASP A 110 -19.56 8.14 -3.03
CA ASP A 110 -20.02 6.85 -2.52
C ASP A 110 -18.85 6.12 -1.85
N ILE A 111 -18.70 6.34 -0.55
CA ILE A 111 -17.71 5.70 0.32
C ILE A 111 -18.36 4.71 1.30
N SER A 112 -19.60 4.32 1.03
CA SER A 112 -20.39 3.43 1.92
C SER A 112 -19.70 2.10 2.19
N ASN A 113 -19.00 1.54 1.21
CA ASN A 113 -18.25 0.29 1.37
C ASN A 113 -16.94 0.45 2.18
N LEU A 114 -16.49 1.69 2.40
CA LEU A 114 -15.23 2.00 3.09
C LEU A 114 -15.42 2.28 4.58
N THR A 115 -16.59 2.77 5.01
CA THR A 115 -16.90 2.97 6.44
C THR A 115 -16.80 1.66 7.22
N ALA A 116 -17.00 0.56 6.51
CA ALA A 116 -16.85 -0.78 7.02
C ALA A 116 -15.39 -1.04 7.51
N LEU A 117 -14.39 -0.35 6.97
CA LEU A 117 -12.95 -0.47 7.31
C LEU A 117 -12.57 0.24 8.62
N GLY A 118 -13.43 1.09 9.16
CA GLY A 118 -13.17 1.79 10.40
C GLY A 118 -14.13 2.95 10.67
N GLU A 119 -14.34 3.25 11.94
CA GLU A 119 -15.24 4.31 12.43
C GLU A 119 -14.68 5.72 12.21
N TYR A 120 -13.37 5.83 11.97
CA TYR A 120 -12.69 7.10 11.74
C TYR A 120 -11.94 7.07 10.41
N CYS A 121 -11.76 8.26 9.85
CA CYS A 121 -10.98 8.49 8.65
C CYS A 121 -9.96 9.59 8.90
N LEU A 122 -8.70 9.31 8.58
CA LEU A 122 -7.71 10.33 8.40
C LEU A 122 -7.69 10.79 6.94
N ILE A 123 -7.91 12.08 6.72
CA ILE A 123 -7.84 12.73 5.42
C ILE A 123 -6.52 13.49 5.32
N ILE A 124 -5.60 12.98 4.50
CA ILE A 124 -4.32 13.63 4.21
C ILE A 124 -4.53 14.57 3.03
N LEU A 125 -4.40 15.88 3.28
CA LEU A 125 -4.76 16.95 2.35
C LEU A 125 -3.55 17.51 1.60
N ASP A 126 -2.34 17.36 2.16
CA ASP A 126 -1.08 17.63 1.47
C ASP A 126 -0.31 16.33 1.23
N VAL A 127 -0.62 15.69 0.10
CA VAL A 127 0.00 14.40 -0.30
C VAL A 127 1.49 14.57 -0.61
N ASN A 128 1.92 15.73 -1.08
CA ASN A 128 3.32 15.96 -1.42
C ASN A 128 4.18 16.05 -0.16
N GLU A 129 3.74 16.80 0.84
CA GLU A 129 4.44 16.86 2.13
C GLU A 129 4.39 15.51 2.85
N PHE A 130 3.27 14.77 2.76
CA PHE A 130 3.20 13.39 3.27
C PHE A 130 4.25 12.48 2.63
N ASN A 131 4.38 12.50 1.29
CA ASN A 131 5.39 11.74 0.57
C ASN A 131 6.82 12.17 0.95
N SER A 132 7.06 13.48 1.06
CA SER A 132 8.35 14.02 1.51
C SER A 132 8.73 13.50 2.89
N ARG A 133 7.80 13.53 3.87
CA ARG A 133 8.05 12.98 5.22
C ARG A 133 8.30 11.49 5.20
N LEU A 134 7.55 10.76 4.38
CA LEU A 134 7.71 9.32 4.19
C LEU A 134 9.11 8.98 3.64
N GLU A 135 9.51 9.62 2.54
CA GLU A 135 10.81 9.41 1.91
C GLU A 135 11.96 9.81 2.84
N ASN A 136 11.86 10.95 3.53
CA ASN A 136 12.90 11.44 4.43
C ASN A 136 13.08 10.53 5.65
N ASN A 137 11.99 10.08 6.28
CA ASN A 137 12.06 9.15 7.41
C ASN A 137 12.55 7.77 6.98
N PHE A 138 12.18 7.33 5.79
CA PHE A 138 12.70 6.08 5.25
C PHE A 138 14.21 6.16 5.00
N HIS A 139 14.66 7.21 4.31
CA HIS A 139 16.09 7.44 4.07
C HIS A 139 16.87 7.49 5.37
N SER A 140 16.41 8.28 6.36
CA SER A 140 17.13 8.43 7.63
C SER A 140 17.26 7.12 8.42
N GLN A 141 16.23 6.26 8.40
CA GLN A 141 16.26 4.98 9.11
C GLN A 141 17.24 3.96 8.51
N PHE A 142 17.59 4.12 7.25
CA PHE A 142 18.34 3.11 6.52
C PHE A 142 19.53 3.69 5.75
N MET A 143 19.96 4.91 6.07
CA MET A 143 21.10 5.57 5.44
C MET A 143 22.34 4.66 5.35
N ASP A 144 22.64 3.92 6.43
CA ASP A 144 23.79 3.02 6.50
C ASP A 144 23.66 1.78 5.59
N LEU A 145 22.45 1.47 5.15
CA LEU A 145 22.17 0.35 4.24
C LEU A 145 22.05 0.79 2.78
N MET A 146 21.96 2.10 2.50
CA MET A 146 21.84 2.64 1.15
C MET A 146 22.95 2.17 0.21
N TYR A 147 24.14 1.88 0.73
CA TYR A 147 25.23 1.31 -0.06
C TYR A 147 24.86 -0.03 -0.73
N TYR A 148 23.99 -0.84 -0.10
CA TYR A 148 23.51 -2.12 -0.63
C TYR A 148 22.30 -1.97 -1.56
N TRP A 149 21.80 -0.74 -1.73
CA TRP A 149 20.59 -0.41 -2.46
C TRP A 149 20.96 0.09 -3.86
N ALA A 150 21.33 -0.83 -4.73
CA ALA A 150 21.76 -0.50 -6.10
C ALA A 150 20.58 0.00 -6.98
N GLY A 151 20.15 1.25 -6.79
CA GLY A 151 19.19 1.94 -7.65
C GLY A 151 17.76 1.37 -7.62
N LYS A 152 17.31 0.89 -6.45
CA LYS A 152 15.94 0.41 -6.26
C LYS A 152 15.14 1.35 -5.37
N ASP A 153 13.93 1.67 -5.81
CA ASP A 153 12.91 2.28 -4.96
C ASP A 153 12.44 1.22 -3.97
N ILE A 154 12.68 1.45 -2.68
CA ILE A 154 12.32 0.49 -1.63
C ILE A 154 10.90 0.71 -1.16
N ILE A 155 10.47 1.97 -1.14
CA ILE A 155 9.07 2.33 -1.01
C ILE A 155 8.58 2.89 -2.34
N THR A 156 7.47 2.34 -2.83
CA THR A 156 6.83 2.79 -4.07
C THR A 156 5.39 3.15 -3.77
N GLY A 157 5.00 4.39 -4.06
CA GLY A 157 3.61 4.85 -4.02
C GLY A 157 2.97 4.80 -5.40
N SER A 158 1.81 4.17 -5.55
CA SER A 158 1.04 4.23 -6.81
C SER A 158 -0.44 3.90 -6.60
N MET A 159 -1.25 4.40 -7.53
CA MET A 159 -2.63 3.96 -7.72
C MET A 159 -2.67 2.48 -8.13
N VAL A 160 -3.67 1.76 -7.64
CA VAL A 160 -3.99 0.40 -8.09
C VAL A 160 -4.71 0.46 -9.43
N GLU A 161 -4.22 -0.30 -10.39
CA GLU A 161 -4.87 -0.52 -11.69
C GLU A 161 -5.90 -1.65 -11.56
N TYR A 162 -7.12 -1.39 -12.03
CA TYR A 162 -8.21 -2.35 -12.00
C TYR A 162 -8.34 -3.07 -13.33
N ILE A 163 -8.01 -4.37 -13.31
CA ILE A 163 -7.92 -5.22 -14.50
C ILE A 163 -9.11 -6.15 -14.62
N SER A 164 -9.41 -6.59 -15.84
CA SER A 164 -10.47 -7.57 -16.07
C SER A 164 -10.06 -8.95 -15.56
N GLU A 165 -11.04 -9.82 -15.31
CA GLU A 165 -10.80 -11.17 -14.83
C GLU A 165 -9.92 -11.97 -15.81
N GLU A 166 -10.04 -11.69 -17.11
CA GLU A 166 -9.30 -12.34 -18.21
C GLU A 166 -7.90 -11.79 -18.45
N TYR A 167 -7.47 -10.77 -17.69
CA TYR A 167 -6.14 -10.18 -17.83
C TYR A 167 -5.06 -11.25 -17.63
N LEU A 168 -4.06 -11.25 -18.52
CA LEU A 168 -2.88 -12.11 -18.45
C LEU A 168 -1.65 -11.22 -18.40
N GLY A 169 -0.69 -11.56 -17.54
CA GLY A 169 0.54 -10.82 -17.37
C GLY A 169 0.87 -10.56 -15.91
N ASP A 170 1.74 -9.57 -15.69
CA ASP A 170 2.16 -9.15 -14.36
C ASP A 170 1.00 -8.46 -13.62
N ILE A 171 0.70 -8.97 -12.43
CA ILE A 171 -0.30 -8.45 -11.51
C ILE A 171 0.44 -7.57 -10.49
N GLY A 172 1.15 -8.21 -9.57
CA GLY A 172 1.94 -7.51 -8.56
C GLY A 172 1.08 -6.76 -7.54
N PRO A 173 1.69 -5.89 -6.72
CA PRO A 173 0.98 -5.23 -5.63
C PRO A 173 0.14 -4.03 -6.09
N PHE A 174 0.13 -3.67 -7.38
CA PHE A 174 -0.59 -2.49 -7.89
C PHE A 174 -1.66 -2.85 -8.91
N LYS A 175 -2.10 -4.12 -8.97
CA LYS A 175 -3.24 -4.52 -9.79
C LYS A 175 -4.23 -5.32 -8.97
N LYS A 176 -5.52 -5.05 -9.18
CA LYS A 176 -6.65 -5.77 -8.58
C LYS A 176 -7.72 -6.05 -9.60
N GLU A 177 -8.58 -7.03 -9.33
CA GLU A 177 -9.73 -7.27 -10.20
C GLU A 177 -10.70 -6.09 -10.19
N LYS A 178 -11.36 -5.86 -11.33
CA LYS A 178 -12.26 -4.72 -11.52
C LYS A 178 -13.45 -4.70 -10.56
N SER A 179 -13.84 -5.84 -10.00
CA SER A 179 -14.84 -5.93 -8.93
C SER A 179 -14.49 -5.08 -7.69
N TYR A 180 -13.21 -4.78 -7.48
CA TYR A 180 -12.70 -3.95 -6.38
C TYR A 180 -12.51 -2.46 -6.76
N GLU A 181 -12.92 -2.02 -7.95
CA GLU A 181 -12.71 -0.65 -8.46
C GLU A 181 -13.29 0.43 -7.54
N SER A 182 -14.35 0.11 -6.79
CA SER A 182 -14.94 1.01 -5.80
C SER A 182 -13.99 1.40 -4.65
N GLN A 183 -12.93 0.62 -4.41
CA GLN A 183 -11.92 0.91 -3.39
C GLN A 183 -10.99 2.08 -3.78
N ASN A 184 -10.90 2.42 -5.06
CA ASN A 184 -10.06 3.48 -5.63
C ASN A 184 -8.68 3.61 -4.95
N GLU A 185 -7.99 2.48 -4.82
CA GLU A 185 -6.93 2.29 -3.85
C GLU A 185 -5.62 2.96 -4.31
N TYR A 186 -4.95 3.64 -3.38
CA TYR A 186 -3.58 4.09 -3.49
C TYR A 186 -2.73 3.34 -2.45
N ARG A 187 -1.66 2.70 -2.93
CA ARG A 187 -0.78 1.86 -2.10
C ARG A 187 0.60 2.48 -1.98
N TYR A 188 1.15 2.43 -0.78
CA TYR A 188 2.59 2.42 -0.59
C TYR A 188 3.03 0.98 -0.38
N VAL A 189 3.98 0.52 -1.19
CA VAL A 189 4.55 -0.82 -1.12
C VAL A 189 5.98 -0.69 -0.66
N LEU A 190 6.31 -1.41 0.39
CA LEU A 190 7.65 -1.55 0.94
C LEU A 190 8.17 -2.94 0.60
N ASP A 191 9.19 -3.00 -0.27
CA ASP A 191 9.84 -4.27 -0.63
C ASP A 191 10.52 -4.85 0.60
N ARG A 192 10.28 -6.14 0.84
CA ARG A 192 10.91 -6.84 1.96
C ARG A 192 12.34 -7.21 1.64
N VAL A 193 12.72 -7.34 0.37
CA VAL A 193 14.10 -7.57 -0.03
C VAL A 193 14.74 -6.22 -0.35
N ILE A 194 15.43 -5.67 0.63
CA ILE A 194 15.98 -4.31 0.56
C ILE A 194 17.39 -4.27 -0.05
N GLY A 195 18.05 -5.40 -0.29
CA GLY A 195 19.39 -5.40 -0.88
C GLY A 195 19.90 -6.78 -1.26
N PHE A 196 20.95 -6.79 -2.07
CA PHE A 196 21.65 -8.01 -2.51
C PHE A 196 23.15 -7.91 -2.24
N GLN A 197 23.75 -9.00 -1.76
CA GLN A 197 25.19 -9.11 -1.55
C GLN A 197 25.91 -9.21 -2.90
N LYS A 198 26.57 -8.14 -3.32
CA LYS A 198 27.55 -8.19 -4.43
C LYS A 198 28.96 -8.27 -3.85
N GLY A 199 29.54 -9.47 -3.79
CA GLY A 199 31.00 -9.69 -3.74
C GLY A 199 31.85 -8.99 -2.66
N HIS A 200 31.25 -8.40 -1.61
CA HIS A 200 31.98 -7.63 -0.60
C HIS A 200 32.09 -8.35 0.76
N ASP A 201 33.23 -8.08 1.41
CA ASP A 201 33.71 -8.61 2.69
C ASP A 201 32.63 -8.64 3.80
N PRO A 202 32.22 -9.83 4.27
CA PRO A 202 31.29 -10.05 5.39
C PRO A 202 31.59 -9.28 6.70
N SER A 203 32.81 -8.75 6.88
CA SER A 203 33.15 -7.98 8.10
C SER A 203 32.71 -6.51 8.09
N LEU A 204 32.31 -5.95 6.93
CA LEU A 204 31.89 -4.55 6.80
C LEU A 204 30.40 -4.32 7.09
N TYR A 205 29.65 -5.39 7.35
CA TYR A 205 28.21 -5.31 7.56
C TYR A 205 27.88 -4.97 9.02
N PRO A 206 26.79 -4.24 9.27
CA PRO A 206 26.31 -4.03 10.63
C PRO A 206 25.98 -5.40 11.24
N LYS A 207 26.83 -5.87 12.16
CA LYS A 207 26.53 -7.01 13.03
C LYS A 207 25.26 -6.64 13.78
N ARG A 208 24.13 -7.33 13.51
CA ARG A 208 22.81 -7.20 14.17
C ARG A 208 22.59 -5.81 14.78
N VAL A 209 21.85 -4.95 14.11
CA VAL A 209 21.32 -3.73 14.75
C VAL A 209 20.19 -4.14 15.70
N ASP A 210 20.56 -4.77 16.83
CA ASP A 210 19.72 -4.89 18.01
C ASP A 210 19.68 -3.51 18.65
N LYS A 211 18.79 -2.64 18.17
CA LYS A 211 18.42 -1.47 18.95
C LYS A 211 16.94 -1.37 19.31
N ASP A 212 16.05 -2.01 18.55
CA ASP A 212 14.65 -2.17 18.96
C ASP A 212 14.03 -3.43 18.34
N GLU A 213 13.21 -4.17 19.10
CA GLU A 213 12.56 -5.44 18.71
C GLU A 213 11.78 -5.39 17.38
N PHE A 214 11.49 -4.20 16.87
CA PHE A 214 10.62 -3.95 15.72
C PHE A 214 11.34 -3.86 14.36
N GLN A 215 12.67 -3.86 14.30
CA GLN A 215 13.41 -3.66 13.04
C GLN A 215 14.47 -4.72 12.79
N ARG A 216 14.06 -6.00 12.87
CA ARG A 216 14.95 -7.12 12.55
C ARG A 216 15.24 -7.17 11.05
N ILE A 217 16.38 -6.61 10.65
CA ILE A 217 16.97 -6.89 9.34
C ILE A 217 17.57 -8.29 9.40
N LEU A 218 17.15 -9.17 8.49
CA LEU A 218 17.68 -10.54 8.39
C LEU A 218 18.44 -10.69 7.08
N GLN A 219 19.67 -11.20 7.15
CA GLN A 219 20.35 -11.69 5.97
C GLN A 219 20.05 -13.18 5.76
N LYS A 220 19.62 -13.56 4.56
CA LYS A 220 19.48 -14.96 4.15
C LYS A 220 20.05 -15.12 2.75
N ASN A 221 21.02 -16.03 2.60
CA ASN A 221 21.81 -16.16 1.38
C ASN A 221 22.45 -14.79 1.02
N ASN A 222 22.25 -14.33 -0.22
CA ASN A 222 22.74 -13.05 -0.72
C ASN A 222 21.69 -11.93 -0.60
N GLU A 223 20.62 -12.09 0.17
CA GLU A 223 19.52 -11.12 0.28
C GLU A 223 19.41 -10.54 1.68
N ILE A 224 19.10 -9.25 1.76
CA ILE A 224 18.84 -8.53 3.00
C ILE A 224 17.33 -8.29 3.09
N TYR A 225 16.72 -8.76 4.18
CA TYR A 225 15.29 -8.73 4.40
C TYR A 225 14.91 -7.74 5.50
N LEU A 226 13.84 -6.97 5.26
CA LEU A 226 13.17 -6.19 6.28
C LEU A 226 12.13 -7.05 7.02
N ALA A 227 12.23 -7.10 8.35
CA ALA A 227 11.25 -7.72 9.25
C ALA A 227 10.77 -9.10 8.75
N SER A 228 11.72 -9.99 8.41
CA SER A 228 11.48 -11.24 7.66
C SER A 228 10.49 -12.21 8.30
N THR A 229 10.25 -12.10 9.61
CA THR A 229 9.33 -12.98 10.36
C THR A 229 8.08 -12.27 10.84
N GLN A 230 7.91 -10.97 10.57
CA GLN A 230 6.75 -10.19 11.03
C GLN A 230 5.73 -10.02 9.91
N GLU A 231 4.45 -9.96 10.29
CA GLU A 231 3.35 -9.63 9.38
C GLU A 231 3.15 -8.12 9.21
N PHE A 232 3.97 -7.31 9.88
CA PHE A 232 3.88 -5.87 9.81
C PHE A 232 5.23 -5.18 9.92
N TYR A 233 5.22 -3.91 9.53
CA TYR A 233 6.34 -3.00 9.71
C TYR A 233 5.77 -1.61 10.04
N ASN A 234 6.33 -0.98 11.07
CA ASN A 234 5.90 0.36 11.48
C ASN A 234 6.93 1.39 11.03
N LEU A 235 6.45 2.45 10.38
CA LEU A 235 7.25 3.59 9.97
C LEU A 235 6.66 4.85 10.58
N CYS A 236 7.46 5.62 11.32
CA CYS A 236 7.02 6.90 11.87
C CYS A 236 7.46 8.03 10.96
N ILE A 237 6.53 8.88 10.54
CA ILE A 237 6.80 10.04 9.67
C ILE A 237 6.70 11.39 10.42
N GLY A 238 6.55 11.34 11.74
CA GLY A 238 6.31 12.52 12.59
C GLY A 238 4.85 12.94 12.61
N ASN A 239 4.49 13.87 13.50
CA ASN A 239 3.14 14.43 13.56
C ASN A 239 2.70 14.92 12.17
N ILE A 240 1.45 14.68 11.79
CA ILE A 240 0.89 15.10 10.49
C ILE A 240 -0.38 15.92 10.63
N SER A 241 -0.68 16.45 11.82
CA SER A 241 -1.88 17.25 12.05
C SER A 241 -1.87 18.59 11.32
N ASP A 242 -0.72 19.03 10.82
CA ASP A 242 -0.59 20.21 9.98
C ASP A 242 -0.95 19.97 8.52
N ILE A 243 -0.98 18.70 8.08
CA ILE A 243 -1.28 18.30 6.68
C ILE A 243 -2.51 17.40 6.54
N SER A 244 -3.21 17.14 7.64
CA SER A 244 -4.32 16.20 7.67
C SER A 244 -5.40 16.60 8.67
N VAL A 245 -6.56 15.98 8.52
CA VAL A 245 -7.67 16.06 9.46
C VAL A 245 -8.17 14.66 9.79
N MET A 246 -8.58 14.43 11.02
CA MET A 246 -9.23 13.19 11.44
C MET A 246 -10.71 13.50 11.69
N VAL A 247 -11.59 12.68 11.12
CA VAL A 247 -13.04 12.85 11.20
C VAL A 247 -13.72 11.49 11.42
N PRO A 248 -14.92 11.44 12.03
CA PRO A 248 -15.78 10.26 11.96
C PRO A 248 -16.04 9.84 10.50
N ALA A 249 -16.19 8.55 10.24
CA ALA A 249 -16.31 8.02 8.88
C ALA A 249 -17.54 8.59 8.14
N GLU A 250 -18.63 8.87 8.85
CA GLU A 250 -19.85 9.48 8.32
C GLU A 250 -19.70 10.97 7.95
N GLU A 251 -18.66 11.64 8.45
CA GLU A 251 -18.39 13.08 8.24
C GLU A 251 -17.37 13.34 7.12
N VAL A 252 -16.84 12.29 6.48
CA VAL A 252 -15.79 12.41 5.47
C VAL A 252 -16.20 13.28 4.29
N ASN A 253 -17.42 13.12 3.76
CA ASN A 253 -17.90 13.90 2.62
C ASN A 253 -17.98 15.40 2.95
N ASP A 254 -18.48 15.74 4.14
CA ASP A 254 -18.55 17.13 4.58
C ASP A 254 -17.14 17.75 4.68
N ALA A 255 -16.20 17.07 5.34
CA ALA A 255 -14.82 17.55 5.47
C ALA A 255 -14.13 17.72 4.10
N LEU A 256 -14.38 16.82 3.15
CA LEU A 256 -13.85 16.91 1.79
C LEU A 256 -14.48 18.07 1.01
N ILE A 257 -15.78 18.32 1.16
CA ILE A 257 -16.47 19.46 0.54
C ILE A 257 -15.95 20.78 1.11
N MET A 258 -15.78 20.87 2.43
CA MET A 258 -15.16 22.03 3.09
C MET A 258 -13.80 22.34 2.48
N TRP A 259 -12.96 21.33 2.26
CA TRP A 259 -11.64 21.49 1.67
C TRP A 259 -11.69 21.87 0.18
N PHE A 260 -12.34 21.05 -0.65
CA PHE A 260 -12.23 21.16 -2.12
C PHE A 260 -13.20 22.16 -2.76
N SER A 261 -14.35 22.43 -2.14
CA SER A 261 -15.37 23.34 -2.68
C SER A 261 -15.38 24.67 -1.95
N GLU A 262 -15.28 24.64 -0.62
CA GLU A 262 -15.41 25.84 0.21
C GLU A 262 -14.06 26.49 0.57
N VAL A 263 -12.95 25.83 0.20
CA VAL A 263 -11.58 26.30 0.38
C VAL A 263 -11.27 26.63 1.84
N LYS A 264 -11.78 25.78 2.75
CA LYS A 264 -11.50 25.88 4.19
C LYS A 264 -10.08 25.43 4.48
N SER A 265 -9.43 26.13 5.40
CA SER A 265 -8.13 25.71 5.92
C SER A 265 -8.27 24.43 6.77
N ILE A 266 -7.16 23.69 6.90
CA ILE A 266 -7.06 22.54 7.82
C ILE A 266 -7.54 22.90 9.22
N SER A 267 -7.13 24.07 9.72
CA SER A 267 -7.52 24.56 11.06
C SER A 267 -9.02 24.84 11.21
N GLU A 268 -9.70 25.25 10.15
CA GLU A 268 -11.16 25.46 10.18
C GLU A 268 -11.91 24.13 10.21
N ILE A 269 -11.43 23.14 9.44
CA ILE A 269 -12.01 21.79 9.43
C ILE A 269 -11.80 21.12 10.79
N GLN A 270 -10.59 21.22 11.37
CA GLN A 270 -10.28 20.68 12.71
C GLN A 270 -11.11 21.33 13.83
N LYS A 271 -11.46 22.62 13.71
CA LYS A 271 -12.35 23.28 14.69
C LYS A 271 -13.76 22.70 14.67
N LYS A 272 -14.23 22.25 13.50
CA LYS A 272 -15.55 21.58 13.37
C LYS A 272 -15.50 20.15 13.90
N TYR A 273 -14.38 19.46 13.69
CA TYR A 273 -14.15 18.08 14.09
C TYR A 273 -13.02 17.96 15.11
N PRO A 274 -13.25 18.41 16.37
CA PRO A 274 -12.25 18.29 17.42
C PRO A 274 -12.01 16.81 17.76
N ILE A 275 -10.75 16.44 17.92
CA ILE A 275 -10.27 15.09 18.27
C ILE A 275 -10.04 15.04 19.78
#